data_AF-A0A0N0T5X6-F1
#
_entry.id   AF-A0A0N0T5X6-F1
#
_cell.length_a   1.000
_cell.length_b   1.000
_cell.length_c   1.000
_cell.angle_alpha   90.00
_cell.angle_beta   90.00
_cell.angle_gamma   90.00
#
_symmetry.space_group_name_H-M   'P 1'
#
loop_
_entity.id
_entity.type
_entity.pdbx_description
1 polymer ?
#
loop_
_entity_poly.entity_id
_entity_poly.type
_entity_poly.pdbx_seq_one_letter_code
_entity_poly.pdbx_strand_id
1 'polypeptide(L)'
;MPVSRALLTALAVGAVTVAGVVVAQANEPVPADQQQPLIEDFGYPNAARILAEDHVELVSGDGHILYVPCAAQPPNGIGQLEVHSSDLTVGKNEDGIVCFKVVGIYGQITLKIPDVYEIRGDGFGDAAGHKGTAEVVGQTGERKTVTLEPNGARQVGIGQPGGKPETLLRLDIKP
;
A
#
# COMPACT_ATOMS: atom_id res chain seq x y z
N MET A 1 50.55 -21.05 41.95
CA MET A 1 50.55 -22.19 42.90
C MET A 1 49.27 -22.98 42.67
N PRO A 2 49.39 -24.29 42.40
CA PRO A 2 48.28 -25.18 42.06
C PRO A 2 47.66 -25.78 43.33
N VAL A 3 46.37 -26.08 43.35
CA VAL A 3 45.87 -27.37 43.89
C VAL A 3 44.56 -27.71 43.18
N SER A 4 44.55 -28.92 42.65
CA SER A 4 43.43 -29.60 42.01
C SER A 4 42.95 -30.74 42.93
N ARG A 5 41.74 -31.27 42.65
CA ARG A 5 41.13 -32.53 43.17
C ARG A 5 40.35 -32.38 44.51
N ALA A 6 39.23 -33.06 44.75
CA ALA A 6 38.71 -34.29 44.19
C ALA A 6 37.17 -34.38 44.28
N LEU A 7 36.58 -35.21 43.40
CA LEU A 7 35.20 -35.73 43.50
C LEU A 7 35.01 -36.59 44.76
N LEU A 8 33.79 -36.59 45.30
CA LEU A 8 33.19 -37.73 45.99
C LEU A 8 31.69 -37.79 45.69
N THR A 9 31.28 -38.88 45.04
CA THR A 9 29.90 -39.29 44.75
C THR A 9 29.20 -39.83 45.98
N ALA A 10 27.91 -39.53 46.15
CA ALA A 10 26.99 -40.38 46.92
C ALA A 10 25.60 -40.39 46.27
N LEU A 11 25.16 -41.58 45.84
CA LEU A 11 23.78 -41.86 45.48
C LEU A 11 22.91 -41.86 46.74
N ALA A 12 21.75 -41.21 46.68
CA ALA A 12 20.63 -41.50 47.56
C ALA A 12 19.35 -41.56 46.71
N VAL A 13 18.81 -42.78 46.59
CA VAL A 13 17.46 -43.03 46.08
C VAL A 13 16.50 -42.79 47.24
N GLY A 14 15.57 -41.85 47.09
CA GLY A 14 14.50 -41.59 48.06
C GLY A 14 13.24 -41.16 47.31
N ALA A 15 12.18 -41.94 47.45
CA ALA A 15 10.96 -41.82 46.68
C ALA A 15 9.84 -41.11 47.46
N VAL A 16 8.96 -40.42 46.70
CA VAL A 16 7.54 -40.10 46.95
C VAL A 16 7.17 -39.10 48.08
N THR A 17 6.61 -37.94 47.70
CA THR A 17 5.18 -37.60 47.87
C THR A 17 4.95 -36.14 47.50
N VAL A 18 4.06 -35.91 46.53
CA VAL A 18 3.57 -34.57 46.15
C VAL A 18 2.48 -34.18 47.14
N ALA A 19 2.70 -33.09 47.88
CA ALA A 19 1.64 -32.38 48.60
C ALA A 19 1.82 -30.89 48.29
N GLY A 20 0.94 -30.37 47.41
CA GLY A 20 0.96 -28.99 46.97
C GLY A 20 0.61 -28.03 48.10
N VAL A 21 1.48 -27.04 48.31
CA VAL A 21 1.15 -25.85 49.10
C VAL A 21 0.73 -24.78 48.10
N VAL A 22 -0.55 -24.41 48.16
CA VAL A 22 -1.14 -23.36 47.33
C VAL A 22 -0.60 -22.03 47.85
N VAL A 23 0.33 -21.41 47.13
CA VAL A 23 0.74 -20.04 47.39
C VAL A 23 -0.35 -19.15 46.77
N ALA A 24 -1.18 -18.53 47.62
CA ALA A 24 -2.08 -17.49 47.18
C ALA A 24 -1.23 -16.29 46.71
N GLN A 25 -1.00 -16.20 45.40
CA GLN A 25 -0.42 -15.01 44.81
C GLN A 25 -1.49 -13.92 44.85
N ALA A 26 -1.26 -12.92 45.69
CA ALA A 26 -2.04 -11.69 45.66
C ALA A 26 -1.83 -11.08 44.27
N ASN A 27 -2.87 -11.14 43.45
CA ASN A 27 -2.90 -10.48 42.16
C ASN A 27 -3.01 -8.97 42.45
N GLU A 28 -1.89 -8.27 42.48
CA GLU A 28 -1.90 -6.81 42.53
C GLU A 28 -2.63 -6.30 41.27
N PRO A 29 -3.64 -5.44 41.41
CA PRO A 29 -4.30 -4.87 40.25
C PRO A 29 -3.30 -3.97 39.52
N VAL A 30 -2.87 -4.41 38.33
CA VAL A 30 -2.16 -3.58 37.38
C VAL A 30 -3.06 -2.37 37.07
N PRO A 31 -2.59 -1.13 37.27
CA PRO A 31 -3.37 0.05 36.93
C PRO A 31 -3.79 -0.05 35.46
N ALA A 32 -5.09 -0.05 35.21
CA ALA A 32 -5.66 0.01 33.87
C ALA A 32 -5.54 1.43 33.35
N ASP A 33 -4.33 1.88 33.08
CA ASP A 33 -4.09 3.08 32.30
C ASP A 33 -2.73 2.97 31.61
N GLN A 34 -2.64 3.50 30.38
CA GLN A 34 -1.51 3.41 29.43
C GLN A 34 -1.63 2.37 28.30
N GLN A 35 -2.83 2.12 27.76
CA GLN A 35 -2.90 1.83 26.31
C GLN A 35 -2.38 3.08 25.58
N GLN A 36 -1.15 3.04 25.10
CA GLN A 36 -0.63 4.07 24.23
C GLN A 36 -1.54 4.15 23.00
N PRO A 37 -2.00 5.36 22.61
CA PRO A 37 -2.81 5.49 21.40
C PRO A 37 -2.02 4.91 20.23
N LEU A 38 -2.65 4.02 19.47
CA LEU A 38 -2.08 3.55 18.21
C LEU A 38 -1.98 4.78 17.30
N ILE A 39 -0.76 5.27 17.08
CA ILE A 39 -0.52 6.35 16.12
C ILE A 39 -0.49 5.67 14.75
N GLU A 40 -1.62 5.71 14.05
CA GLU A 40 -1.67 5.32 12.64
C GLU A 40 -1.13 6.49 11.81
N ASP A 41 -0.08 6.25 11.03
CA ASP A 41 0.58 7.28 10.22
C ASP A 41 -0.17 7.61 8.91
N PHE A 42 -1.29 6.91 8.65
CA PHE A 42 -2.12 6.97 7.43
C PHE A 42 -1.32 6.87 6.12
N GLY A 43 -0.08 6.39 6.18
CA GLY A 43 0.80 6.24 5.03
C GLY A 43 0.36 5.08 4.15
N TYR A 44 0.68 5.15 2.86
CA TYR A 44 0.43 4.03 1.98
C TYR A 44 1.34 2.83 2.35
N PRO A 45 0.81 1.59 2.48
CA PRO A 45 1.62 0.43 2.86
C PRO A 45 2.80 0.18 1.93
N ASN A 46 4.00 -0.01 2.48
CA ASN A 46 5.25 -0.24 1.75
C ASN A 46 5.67 0.90 0.80
N ALA A 47 5.18 2.13 0.99
CA ALA A 47 5.48 3.28 0.12
C ALA A 47 6.99 3.47 -0.16
N ALA A 48 7.84 3.38 0.87
CA ALA A 48 9.29 3.55 0.70
C ALA A 48 9.92 2.49 -0.21
N ARG A 49 9.43 1.24 -0.15
CA ARG A 49 9.90 0.15 -1.01
C ARG A 49 9.43 0.34 -2.44
N ILE A 50 8.15 0.69 -2.62
CA ILE A 50 7.57 0.94 -3.96
C ILE A 50 8.27 2.13 -4.63
N LEU A 51 8.59 3.20 -3.89
CA LEU A 51 9.35 4.31 -4.43
C LEU A 51 10.77 3.90 -4.83
N ALA A 52 11.45 3.09 -4.01
CA ALA A 52 12.83 2.68 -4.26
C ALA A 52 12.97 1.64 -5.39
N GLU A 53 12.01 0.73 -5.53
CA GLU A 53 12.05 -0.35 -6.52
C GLU A 53 11.36 0.04 -7.83
N ASP A 54 10.27 0.79 -7.77
CA ASP A 54 9.36 0.97 -8.89
C ASP A 54 9.21 2.46 -9.29
N HIS A 55 9.92 3.37 -8.62
CA HIS A 55 9.88 4.83 -8.83
C HIS A 55 8.47 5.44 -8.75
N VAL A 56 7.56 4.81 -8.00
CA VAL A 56 6.19 5.30 -7.76
C VAL A 56 6.07 5.85 -6.35
N GLU A 57 5.80 7.15 -6.19
CA GLU A 57 5.56 7.76 -4.89
C GLU A 57 4.10 7.60 -4.48
N LEU A 58 3.83 6.71 -3.51
CA LEU A 58 2.51 6.56 -2.90
C LEU A 58 2.51 7.23 -1.53
N VAL A 59 1.63 8.22 -1.33
CA VAL A 59 1.64 9.04 -0.11
C VAL A 59 0.69 8.48 0.94
N SER A 60 -0.58 8.30 0.58
CA SER A 60 -1.63 7.81 1.48
C SER A 60 -2.80 7.23 0.69
N GLY A 61 -3.67 6.46 1.34
CA GLY A 61 -4.90 5.95 0.73
C GLY A 61 -5.83 5.29 1.74
N ASP A 62 -7.06 5.02 1.32
CA ASP A 62 -8.11 4.42 2.17
C ASP A 62 -8.20 2.90 2.06
N GLY A 63 -7.28 2.27 1.31
CA GLY A 63 -7.19 0.82 1.12
C GLY A 63 -8.11 0.25 0.03
N HIS A 64 -8.93 1.07 -0.64
CA HIS A 64 -9.80 0.60 -1.72
C HIS A 64 -9.19 0.71 -3.13
N ILE A 65 -8.03 1.35 -3.24
CA ILE A 65 -7.24 1.46 -4.46
C ILE A 65 -5.83 0.93 -4.15
N LEU A 66 -5.47 -0.21 -4.74
CA LEU A 66 -4.24 -0.92 -4.44
C LEU A 66 -3.29 -0.84 -5.61
N TYR A 67 -2.06 -0.37 -5.39
CA TYR A 67 -0.94 -0.57 -6.33
C TYR A 67 -0.68 -2.07 -6.52
N VAL A 68 -0.66 -2.51 -7.76
CA VAL A 68 -0.44 -3.90 -8.16
C VAL A 68 0.48 -3.98 -9.37
N PRO A 69 1.21 -5.10 -9.55
CA PRO A 69 1.89 -5.35 -10.82
C PRO A 69 0.89 -5.34 -11.98
N CYS A 70 1.24 -4.62 -13.04
CA CYS A 70 0.46 -4.60 -14.27
C CYS A 70 0.34 -6.01 -14.85
N ALA A 71 -0.87 -6.39 -15.24
CA ALA A 71 -1.15 -7.68 -15.84
C ALA A 71 -1.99 -7.53 -17.12
N ALA A 72 -2.06 -8.61 -17.90
CA ALA A 72 -2.93 -8.69 -19.06
C ALA A 72 -4.37 -8.40 -18.64
N GLN A 73 -4.99 -7.44 -19.33
CA GLN A 73 -6.35 -7.03 -19.04
C GLN A 73 -7.36 -8.07 -19.56
N PRO A 74 -8.51 -8.23 -18.89
CA PRO A 74 -9.52 -9.17 -19.35
C PRO A 74 -10.12 -8.70 -20.69
N PRO A 75 -10.50 -9.62 -21.59
CA PRO A 75 -11.16 -9.25 -22.85
C PRO A 75 -12.56 -8.63 -22.62
N ASN A 76 -13.23 -9.02 -21.54
CA ASN A 76 -14.48 -8.44 -21.06
C ASN A 76 -14.51 -8.53 -19.54
N GLY A 77 -14.88 -7.45 -18.84
CA GLY A 77 -14.93 -7.41 -17.37
C GLY A 77 -14.14 -6.26 -16.76
N ILE A 78 -13.86 -6.39 -15.46
CA ILE A 78 -13.16 -5.38 -14.67
C ILE A 78 -11.71 -5.81 -14.44
N GLY A 79 -10.79 -5.09 -15.06
CA GLY A 79 -9.34 -5.28 -15.01
C GLY A 79 -8.66 -4.43 -13.94
N GLN A 80 -7.59 -3.76 -14.34
CA GLN A 80 -6.82 -2.80 -13.55
C GLN A 80 -6.95 -1.42 -14.19
N LEU A 81 -6.94 -0.37 -13.37
CA LEU A 81 -6.82 1.01 -13.83
C LEU A 81 -5.34 1.26 -14.16
N GLU A 82 -5.07 1.82 -15.32
CA GLU A 82 -3.71 2.05 -15.83
C GLU A 82 -3.42 3.55 -15.89
N VAL A 83 -2.29 3.95 -15.31
CA VAL A 83 -1.75 5.30 -15.44
C VAL A 83 -0.51 5.21 -16.32
N HIS A 84 -0.53 5.92 -17.43
CA HIS A 84 0.57 5.94 -18.39
C HIS A 84 1.35 7.24 -18.28
N SER A 85 2.66 7.09 -18.08
CA SER A 85 3.65 8.15 -17.99
C SER A 85 4.63 8.06 -19.16
N SER A 86 5.08 9.23 -19.65
CA SER A 86 6.21 9.27 -20.58
C SER A 86 7.56 9.11 -19.91
N ASP A 87 7.61 9.15 -18.56
CA ASP A 87 8.79 8.73 -17.82
C ASP A 87 8.81 7.19 -17.74
N LEU A 88 9.62 6.57 -18.59
CA LEU A 88 9.74 5.12 -18.68
C LEU A 88 10.40 4.51 -17.43
N THR A 89 11.02 5.28 -16.54
CA THR A 89 11.60 4.72 -15.31
C THR A 89 10.54 4.37 -14.27
N VAL A 90 9.32 4.90 -14.43
CA VAL A 90 8.21 4.70 -13.51
C VAL A 90 7.50 3.39 -13.79
N GLY A 91 7.15 2.67 -12.72
CA GLY A 91 6.41 1.42 -12.78
C GLY A 91 7.29 0.19 -12.60
N LYS A 92 6.66 -0.95 -12.29
CA LYS A 92 7.37 -2.19 -11.92
C LYS A 92 8.27 -2.72 -13.04
N ASN A 93 7.89 -2.46 -14.27
CA ASN A 93 8.54 -2.99 -15.47
C ASN A 93 9.43 -1.94 -16.17
N GLU A 94 9.55 -0.73 -15.62
CA GLU A 94 10.24 0.38 -16.28
C GLU A 94 9.72 0.63 -17.71
N ASP A 95 8.39 0.62 -17.85
CA ASP A 95 7.66 0.85 -19.11
C ASP A 95 6.79 2.11 -19.07
N GLY A 96 6.83 2.88 -17.97
CA GLY A 96 5.98 4.05 -17.76
C GLY A 96 4.53 3.70 -17.42
N ILE A 97 4.21 2.45 -17.07
CA ILE A 97 2.85 2.01 -16.77
C ILE A 97 2.72 1.65 -15.30
N VAL A 98 1.76 2.28 -14.62
CA VAL A 98 1.44 2.05 -13.21
C VAL A 98 0.01 1.55 -13.10
N CYS A 99 -0.18 0.39 -12.46
CA CYS A 99 -1.50 -0.23 -12.37
C CYS A 99 -2.07 -0.23 -10.95
N PHE A 100 -3.37 0.01 -10.88
CA PHE A 100 -4.14 0.00 -9.65
C PHE A 100 -5.32 -0.96 -9.74
N LYS A 101 -5.51 -1.78 -8.71
CA LYS A 101 -6.74 -2.56 -8.54
C LYS A 101 -7.68 -1.80 -7.61
N VAL A 102 -8.88 -1.52 -8.11
CA VAL A 102 -9.98 -1.01 -7.30
C VAL A 102 -10.69 -2.21 -6.67
N VAL A 103 -10.83 -2.20 -5.34
CA VAL A 103 -11.46 -3.28 -4.57
C VAL A 103 -12.73 -2.84 -3.82
N GLY A 104 -13.03 -1.54 -3.78
CA GLY A 104 -14.23 -0.96 -3.19
C GLY A 104 -15.13 -0.27 -4.21
N ILE A 105 -16.37 0.05 -3.81
CA ILE A 105 -17.31 0.86 -4.62
C ILE A 105 -16.97 2.38 -4.59
N TYR A 106 -16.11 2.77 -3.65
CA TYR A 106 -15.46 4.06 -3.55
C TYR A 106 -14.00 3.80 -3.19
N GLY A 107 -13.14 4.81 -3.33
CA GLY A 107 -11.76 4.70 -2.91
C GLY A 107 -10.99 6.00 -3.11
N GLN A 108 -9.91 6.19 -2.36
CA GLN A 108 -9.00 7.30 -2.55
C GLN A 108 -7.54 6.86 -2.39
N ILE A 109 -6.69 7.37 -3.26
CA ILE A 109 -5.24 7.30 -3.11
C ILE A 109 -4.61 8.65 -3.50
N THR A 110 -3.68 9.12 -2.66
CA THR A 110 -2.81 10.26 -2.94
C THR A 110 -1.42 9.72 -3.30
N LEU A 111 -0.86 10.22 -4.41
CA LEU A 111 0.37 9.72 -5.01
C LEU A 111 1.10 10.83 -5.77
N LYS A 112 2.29 10.56 -6.30
CA LYS A 112 2.93 11.37 -7.33
C LYS A 112 3.46 10.46 -8.43
N ILE A 113 2.83 10.53 -9.59
CA ILE A 113 3.35 9.92 -10.82
C ILE A 113 3.63 11.06 -11.79
N PRO A 114 4.90 11.30 -12.17
CA PRO A 114 5.25 12.39 -13.08
C PRO A 114 4.83 12.07 -14.51
N ASP A 115 4.82 13.11 -15.35
CA ASP A 115 4.71 13.03 -16.81
C ASP A 115 3.57 12.14 -17.33
N VAL A 116 2.43 12.14 -16.64
CA VAL A 116 1.25 11.35 -17.01
C VAL A 116 0.62 11.94 -18.26
N TYR A 117 0.38 11.09 -19.26
CA TYR A 117 -0.29 11.47 -20.50
C TYR A 117 -1.66 10.82 -20.68
N GLU A 118 -1.92 9.69 -20.01
CA GLU A 118 -3.20 8.98 -20.11
C GLU A 118 -3.53 8.28 -18.79
N ILE A 119 -4.82 8.28 -18.43
CA ILE A 119 -5.37 7.48 -17.35
C ILE A 119 -6.51 6.64 -17.93
N ARG A 120 -6.29 5.33 -17.98
CA ARG A 120 -7.22 4.36 -18.54
C ARG A 120 -8.03 3.68 -17.43
N GLY A 121 -9.35 3.71 -17.58
CA GLY A 121 -10.27 3.04 -16.66
C GLY A 121 -10.12 1.52 -16.71
N ASP A 122 -10.66 0.86 -15.67
CA ASP A 122 -10.53 -0.57 -15.45
C ASP A 122 -11.68 -1.39 -16.08
N GLY A 123 -12.58 -0.76 -16.81
CA GLY A 123 -13.59 -1.42 -17.64
C GLY A 123 -13.03 -1.90 -18.97
N PHE A 124 -13.47 -3.09 -19.38
CA PHE A 124 -13.10 -3.72 -20.65
C PHE A 124 -14.31 -4.41 -21.28
N GLY A 125 -14.38 -4.41 -22.61
CA GLY A 125 -15.50 -4.98 -23.35
C GLY A 125 -16.80 -4.23 -23.04
N ASP A 126 -17.78 -4.94 -22.49
CA ASP A 126 -19.08 -4.37 -22.14
C ASP A 126 -19.15 -3.91 -20.66
N ALA A 127 -18.12 -4.20 -19.87
CA ALA A 127 -18.08 -3.82 -18.47
C ALA A 127 -17.81 -2.32 -18.33
N ALA A 128 -18.65 -1.64 -17.54
CA ALA A 128 -18.55 -0.20 -17.39
C ALA A 128 -17.23 0.24 -16.72
N GLY A 129 -16.64 -0.53 -15.80
CA GLY A 129 -15.53 -0.03 -14.98
C GLY A 129 -15.99 0.86 -13.83
N HIS A 130 -15.04 1.32 -13.03
CA HIS A 130 -15.30 2.24 -11.92
C HIS A 130 -15.27 3.70 -12.37
N LYS A 131 -16.19 4.50 -11.83
CA LYS A 131 -16.23 5.96 -12.02
C LYS A 131 -15.29 6.64 -11.05
N GLY A 132 -14.81 7.81 -11.44
CA GLY A 132 -13.95 8.56 -10.55
C GLY A 132 -13.43 9.85 -11.15
N THR A 133 -12.51 10.45 -10.40
CA THR A 133 -11.79 11.65 -10.79
C THR A 133 -10.30 11.47 -10.52
N ALA A 134 -9.49 12.19 -11.28
CA ALA A 134 -8.06 12.33 -11.05
C ALA A 134 -7.71 13.80 -10.85
N GLU A 135 -6.85 14.11 -9.88
CA GLU A 135 -6.25 15.43 -9.73
C GLU A 135 -4.84 15.39 -10.33
N VAL A 136 -4.58 16.28 -11.29
CA VAL A 136 -3.25 16.46 -11.88
C VAL A 136 -2.75 17.88 -11.65
N VAL A 137 -1.43 18.05 -11.62
CA VAL A 137 -0.77 19.34 -11.46
C VAL A 137 0.23 19.57 -12.60
N GLY A 138 0.19 20.75 -13.20
CA GLY A 138 1.16 21.17 -14.20
C GLY A 138 2.47 21.65 -13.58
N GLN A 139 3.47 21.86 -14.42
CA GLN A 139 4.81 22.31 -14.00
C GLN A 139 4.80 23.67 -13.28
N THR A 140 3.77 24.50 -13.49
CA THR A 140 3.63 25.80 -12.82
C THR A 140 2.85 25.73 -11.51
N GLY A 141 2.46 24.52 -11.10
CA GLY A 141 1.70 24.26 -9.88
C GLY A 141 0.19 24.40 -10.05
N GLU A 142 -0.32 24.65 -11.26
CA GLU A 142 -1.76 24.71 -11.48
C GLU A 142 -2.37 23.32 -11.34
N ARG A 143 -3.42 23.20 -10.51
CA ARG A 143 -4.13 21.94 -10.27
C ARG A 143 -5.41 21.91 -11.08
N LYS A 144 -5.73 20.74 -11.63
CA LYS A 144 -7.03 20.48 -12.28
C LYS A 144 -7.53 19.09 -11.92
N THR A 145 -8.85 18.97 -11.83
CA THR A 145 -9.54 17.69 -11.68
C THR A 145 -10.12 17.26 -13.02
N VAL A 146 -9.83 16.04 -13.43
CA VAL A 146 -10.41 15.42 -14.63
C VAL A 146 -11.32 14.26 -14.24
N THR A 147 -12.39 14.06 -14.99
CA THR A 147 -13.26 12.88 -14.86
C THR A 147 -12.61 11.71 -15.58
N LEU A 148 -12.59 10.55 -14.92
CA LEU A 148 -12.12 9.29 -15.49
C LEU A 148 -13.13 8.75 -16.51
N GLU A 149 -12.63 8.05 -17.52
CA GLU A 149 -13.44 7.26 -18.44
C GLU A 149 -13.44 5.80 -17.97
N PRO A 150 -14.54 5.28 -17.38
CA PRO A 150 -14.54 3.98 -16.69
C PRO A 150 -14.16 2.79 -17.58
N ASN A 151 -14.62 2.79 -18.84
CA ASN A 151 -14.26 1.81 -19.88
C ASN A 151 -13.68 2.57 -21.08
N GLY A 152 -12.58 3.29 -20.84
CA GLY A 152 -11.98 4.20 -21.80
C GLY A 152 -10.69 4.81 -21.27
N ALA A 153 -10.23 5.86 -21.95
CA ALA A 153 -8.93 6.48 -21.71
C ALA A 153 -9.08 7.99 -21.61
N ARG A 154 -8.75 8.54 -20.44
CA ARG A 154 -8.72 9.98 -20.23
C ARG A 154 -7.33 10.53 -20.53
N GLN A 155 -7.21 11.34 -21.58
CA GLN A 155 -5.98 12.07 -21.88
C GLN A 155 -5.74 13.21 -20.89
N VAL A 156 -4.50 13.35 -20.45
CA VAL A 156 -3.96 14.41 -19.58
C VAL A 156 -2.57 14.81 -20.08
N GLY A 157 -1.96 15.83 -19.46
CA GLY A 157 -0.62 16.26 -19.80
C GLY A 157 -0.38 16.40 -21.30
N ILE A 158 0.72 15.80 -21.78
CA ILE A 158 1.11 15.82 -23.20
C ILE A 158 0.21 14.96 -24.11
N GLY A 159 -0.68 14.13 -23.56
CA GLY A 159 -1.68 13.37 -24.33
C GLY A 159 -2.81 14.27 -24.90
N GLN A 160 -2.91 15.51 -24.42
CA GLN A 160 -3.84 16.51 -24.93
C GLN A 160 -3.19 17.35 -26.05
N PRO A 161 -3.96 17.84 -27.05
CA PRO A 161 -3.42 18.75 -28.07
C PRO A 161 -2.78 20.00 -27.45
N GLY A 162 -1.47 20.17 -27.64
CA GLY A 162 -0.70 21.29 -27.06
C GLY A 162 -0.50 21.18 -25.54
N GLY A 163 -0.76 20.01 -24.96
CA GLY A 163 -0.62 19.74 -23.54
C GLY A 163 0.84 19.78 -23.08
N LYS A 164 1.02 20.06 -21.79
CA LYS A 164 2.33 20.14 -21.12
C LYS A 164 2.46 18.99 -20.13
N PRO A 165 3.67 18.62 -19.68
CA PRO A 165 3.82 17.56 -18.69
C PRO A 165 3.06 17.86 -17.39
N GLU A 166 2.40 16.86 -16.85
CA GLU A 166 1.59 16.93 -15.63
C GLU A 166 1.89 15.75 -14.71
N THR A 167 1.83 16.00 -13.40
CA THR A 167 1.96 14.95 -12.38
C THR A 167 0.59 14.58 -11.84
N LEU A 168 0.28 13.28 -11.78
CA LEU A 168 -0.93 12.78 -11.10
C LEU A 168 -0.74 12.83 -9.59
N LEU A 169 -1.63 13.52 -8.90
CA LEU A 169 -1.59 13.71 -7.45
C LEU A 169 -2.60 12.87 -6.67
N ARG A 170 -3.73 12.53 -7.31
CA ARG A 170 -4.82 11.82 -6.64
C ARG A 170 -5.70 11.05 -7.62
N LEU A 171 -6.17 9.89 -7.17
CA LEU A 171 -7.31 9.19 -7.76
C LEU A 171 -8.41 9.05 -6.70
N ASP A 172 -9.65 9.36 -7.10
CA ASP A 172 -10.84 9.17 -6.28
C ASP A 172 -11.86 8.35 -7.07
N ILE A 173 -12.18 7.15 -6.59
CA ILE A 173 -13.26 6.30 -7.12
C ILE A 173 -14.57 6.66 -6.42
N LYS A 174 -15.63 6.74 -7.21
CA LYS A 174 -16.99 7.09 -6.77
C LYS A 174 -17.99 6.00 -7.16
N PRO A 175 -19.09 5.85 -6.40
CA PRO A 175 -20.17 4.91 -6.72
C PRO A 175 -20.83 5.14 -8.09
#